data_AF-A0A9P5XIG2-F1
#
_entry.id   AF-A0A9P5XIG2-F1
#
_cell.length_a   1.000
_cell.length_b   1.000
_cell.length_c   1.000
_cell.angle_alpha   90.00
_cell.angle_beta   90.00
_cell.angle_gamma   90.00
#
_symmetry.space_group_name_H-M   'P 1'
#
loop_
_entity.id
_entity.type
_entity.pdbx_description
1 polymer ?
#
loop_
_entity_poly.entity_id
_entity_poly.type
_entity_poly.pdbx_seq_one_letter_code
_entity_poly.pdbx_strand_id
1 'polypeptide(L)'
;YRAGIKDQVRAAIGVQTKHQVNRQIVRYVPVPLEKQAIDSKRRLAEVKIALANSEARAQNAMLDSSSEYEPLAVVLTDSGERSAYYPADLGSLFSYDGECFAHPRLCIQRCQGQETVSSREPESAASKL
;
A
#
# COMPACT_ATOMS: atom_id res chain seq x y z
N TYR A 1 -29.57 -19.48 -51.37
CA TYR A 1 -30.38 -18.28 -51.09
C TYR A 1 -30.97 -18.24 -49.67
N ARG A 2 -31.62 -19.30 -49.16
CA ARG A 2 -32.26 -19.29 -47.82
C ARG A 2 -31.34 -19.26 -46.60
N ALA A 3 -30.07 -19.68 -46.72
CA ALA A 3 -29.13 -19.72 -45.60
C ALA A 3 -28.67 -18.31 -45.17
N GLY A 4 -28.21 -17.47 -46.11
CA GLY A 4 -27.76 -16.10 -45.80
C GLY A 4 -28.85 -15.18 -45.25
N ILE A 5 -30.13 -15.41 -45.62
CA ILE A 5 -31.26 -14.67 -45.05
C ILE A 5 -31.45 -15.02 -43.57
N LYS A 6 -31.30 -16.29 -43.17
CA LYS A 6 -31.39 -16.69 -41.76
C LYS A 6 -30.28 -16.06 -40.92
N ASP A 7 -29.08 -15.96 -41.47
CA ASP A 7 -27.95 -15.34 -40.78
C ASP A 7 -28.15 -13.82 -40.62
N GLN A 8 -28.66 -13.14 -41.66
CA GLN A 8 -29.03 -11.72 -41.57
C GLN A 8 -30.13 -11.46 -40.56
N VAL A 9 -31.18 -12.30 -40.54
CA VAL A 9 -32.27 -12.19 -39.56
C VAL A 9 -31.75 -12.41 -38.15
N ARG A 10 -30.88 -13.40 -37.94
CA ARG A 10 -30.28 -13.67 -36.62
C ARG A 10 -29.42 -12.50 -36.15
N ALA A 11 -28.62 -11.90 -37.04
CA ALA A 11 -27.82 -10.72 -36.72
C ALA A 11 -28.70 -9.52 -36.35
N ALA A 12 -29.76 -9.26 -37.12
CA ALA A 12 -30.71 -8.18 -36.85
C ALA A 12 -31.43 -8.36 -35.50
N ILE A 13 -31.88 -9.59 -35.19
CA ILE A 13 -32.47 -9.93 -33.90
C ILE A 13 -31.47 -9.73 -32.76
N GLY A 14 -30.20 -10.11 -32.95
CA GLY A 14 -29.15 -9.91 -31.95
C GLY A 14 -28.95 -8.43 -31.59
N VAL A 15 -28.88 -7.57 -32.61
CA VAL A 15 -28.77 -6.11 -32.43
C VAL A 15 -30.00 -5.55 -31.72
N GLN A 16 -31.20 -5.94 -32.16
CA GLN A 16 -32.45 -5.42 -31.61
C GLN A 16 -32.68 -5.89 -30.16
N THR A 17 -32.36 -7.14 -29.86
CA THR A 17 -32.41 -7.69 -28.50
C THR A 17 -31.47 -6.93 -27.57
N LYS A 18 -30.20 -6.73 -27.98
CA LYS A 18 -29.24 -5.95 -27.18
C LYS A 18 -29.75 -4.54 -26.88
N HIS A 19 -30.38 -3.90 -27.86
CA HIS A 19 -30.90 -2.55 -27.70
C HIS A 19 -32.10 -2.49 -26.74
N GLN A 20 -33.04 -3.43 -26.84
CA GLN A 20 -34.20 -3.51 -25.95
C GLN A 20 -33.81 -3.89 -24.52
N VAL A 21 -32.90 -4.85 -24.36
CA VAL A 21 -32.37 -5.24 -23.04
C VAL A 21 -31.69 -4.03 -22.38
N ASN A 22 -30.81 -3.31 -23.09
CA ASN A 22 -30.14 -2.13 -22.53
C ASN A 22 -31.12 -1.03 -22.11
N ARG A 23 -32.26 -0.86 -22.79
CA ARG A 23 -33.29 0.12 -22.39
C ARG A 23 -34.08 -0.32 -21.16
N GLN A 24 -34.37 -1.62 -21.04
CA GLN A 24 -35.23 -2.15 -19.98
C GLN A 24 -34.45 -2.45 -18.70
N ILE A 25 -33.20 -2.91 -18.81
CA ILE A 25 -32.39 -3.37 -17.69
C ILE A 25 -32.05 -2.24 -16.71
N VAL A 26 -31.94 -1.00 -17.17
CA VAL A 26 -31.64 0.18 -16.33
C VAL A 26 -32.72 0.41 -15.26
N ARG A 27 -33.97 0.01 -15.52
CA ARG A 27 -35.07 0.11 -14.52
C ARG A 27 -34.97 -0.92 -13.40
N TYR A 28 -34.30 -2.04 -13.66
CA TYR A 28 -34.19 -3.17 -12.73
C TYR A 28 -32.81 -3.30 -12.09
N VAL A 29 -31.77 -2.76 -12.74
CA VAL A 29 -30.39 -2.74 -12.26
C VAL A 29 -29.96 -1.28 -12.10
N PRO A 30 -30.12 -0.70 -10.90
CA PRO A 30 -29.94 0.74 -10.67
C PRO A 30 -28.49 1.23 -10.83
N VAL A 31 -27.51 0.32 -10.78
CA VAL A 31 -26.08 0.63 -11.00
C VAL A 31 -25.58 -0.22 -12.16
N PRO A 32 -25.07 0.38 -13.26
CA PRO A 32 -24.51 -0.38 -14.37
C PRO A 32 -23.43 -1.37 -13.92
N LEU A 33 -23.41 -2.58 -14.48
CA LEU A 33 -22.44 -3.62 -14.12
C LEU A 33 -20.99 -3.16 -14.26
N GLU A 34 -20.70 -2.33 -15.27
CA GLU A 34 -19.37 -1.73 -15.47
C GLU A 34 -18.96 -0.87 -14.27
N LYS A 35 -19.88 -0.06 -13.74
CA LYS A 35 -19.64 0.76 -12.56
C LYS A 35 -19.43 -0.11 -11.31
N GLN A 36 -20.23 -1.16 -11.15
CA GLN A 36 -20.05 -2.13 -10.07
C GLN A 36 -18.69 -2.82 -10.14
N ALA A 37 -18.22 -3.18 -11.34
CA ALA A 37 -16.91 -3.79 -11.53
C ALA A 37 -15.76 -2.82 -11.19
N ILE A 38 -15.87 -1.55 -11.57
CA ILE A 38 -14.89 -0.51 -11.20
C ILE A 38 -14.85 -0.32 -9.68
N ASP A 39 -16.02 -0.15 -9.05
CA ASP A 39 -16.11 0.02 -7.60
C ASP A 39 -15.58 -1.22 -6.84
N SER A 40 -15.84 -2.42 -7.35
CA SER A 40 -15.35 -3.66 -6.74
C SER A 40 -13.82 -3.76 -6.84
N LYS A 41 -13.24 -3.40 -7.99
CA LYS A 41 -11.78 -3.35 -8.15
C LYS A 41 -11.13 -2.35 -7.19
N ARG A 42 -11.73 -1.17 -7.01
CA ARG A 42 -11.27 -0.18 -6.03
C ARG A 42 -11.28 -0.75 -4.61
N ARG A 43 -12.40 -1.33 -4.19
CA ARG A 43 -12.52 -1.95 -2.86
C ARG A 43 -11.51 -3.09 -2.64
N LEU A 44 -11.25 -3.90 -3.66
CA LEU A 44 -10.23 -4.94 -3.57
C LEU A 44 -8.82 -4.35 -3.38
N ALA A 45 -8.52 -3.22 -4.00
CA ALA A 45 -7.25 -2.53 -3.77
C ALA A 45 -7.14 -2.02 -2.32
N GLU A 46 -8.20 -1.39 -1.81
CA GLU A 46 -8.28 -0.91 -0.42
C GLU A 46 -8.07 -2.07 0.58
N VAL A 47 -8.75 -3.21 0.38
CA VAL A 47 -8.63 -4.39 1.25
C VAL A 47 -7.22 -4.99 1.20
N LYS A 48 -6.58 -5.03 0.03
CA LYS A 48 -5.21 -5.53 -0.08
C LYS A 48 -4.22 -4.66 0.70
N ILE A 49 -4.36 -3.35 0.62
CA ILE A 49 -3.55 -2.40 1.39
C ILE A 49 -3.80 -2.61 2.89
N ALA A 50 -5.06 -2.73 3.31
CA ALA A 50 -5.42 -2.95 4.70
C ALA A 50 -4.85 -4.28 5.24
N LEU A 51 -4.86 -5.34 4.43
CA LEU A 51 -4.28 -6.63 4.80
C LEU A 51 -2.76 -6.52 5.01
N ALA A 52 -2.04 -5.94 4.03
CA ALA A 52 -0.60 -5.73 4.14
C ALA A 52 -0.24 -4.90 5.38
N ASN A 53 -1.04 -3.85 5.67
CA ASN A 53 -0.86 -3.04 6.87
C ASN A 53 -1.12 -3.81 8.16
N SER A 54 -2.11 -4.71 8.17
CA SER A 54 -2.38 -5.56 9.32
C SER A 54 -1.22 -6.53 9.58
N GLU A 55 -0.66 -7.11 8.53
CA GLU A 55 0.51 -8.00 8.63
C GLU A 55 1.74 -7.25 9.11
N ALA A 56 2.02 -6.06 8.56
CA ALA A 56 3.11 -5.21 9.02
C ALA A 56 2.96 -4.81 10.50
N ARG A 57 1.74 -4.46 10.94
CA ARG A 57 1.47 -4.16 12.35
C ARG A 57 1.64 -5.38 13.25
N ALA A 58 1.23 -6.56 12.79
CA ALA A 58 1.42 -7.79 13.54
C ALA A 58 2.91 -8.13 13.70
N GLN A 59 3.72 -7.92 12.67
CA GLN A 59 5.19 -8.06 12.73
C GLN A 59 5.80 -7.04 13.69
N ASN A 60 5.43 -5.75 13.57
CA ASN A 60 5.95 -4.70 14.44
C ASN A 60 5.56 -4.90 15.91
N ALA A 61 4.43 -5.53 16.18
CA ALA A 61 3.99 -5.85 17.54
C ALA A 61 4.84 -6.93 18.22
N MET A 62 5.65 -7.68 17.47
CA MET A 62 6.59 -8.67 18.00
C MET A 62 7.94 -8.05 18.38
N LEU A 63 8.21 -6.82 17.96
CA LEU A 63 9.43 -6.10 18.33
C LEU A 63 9.36 -5.64 19.77
N ASP A 64 10.49 -5.69 20.46
CA ASP A 64 10.63 -5.28 21.85
C ASP A 64 11.85 -4.35 22.01
N SER A 65 12.01 -3.77 23.19
CA SER A 65 13.16 -2.96 23.60
C SER A 65 14.52 -3.62 23.37
N SER A 66 14.60 -4.95 23.31
CA SER A 66 15.82 -5.68 22.98
C SER A 66 16.15 -5.71 21.48
N SER A 67 15.18 -5.44 20.61
CA SER A 67 15.31 -5.38 19.15
C SER A 67 15.06 -3.97 18.60
N GLU A 68 15.45 -2.94 19.35
CA GLU A 68 15.16 -1.53 19.05
C GLU A 68 15.65 -1.06 17.66
N TYR A 69 16.76 -1.62 17.18
CA TYR A 69 17.37 -1.28 15.88
C TYR A 69 16.99 -2.27 14.77
N GLU A 70 16.07 -3.19 15.04
CA GLU A 70 15.52 -4.06 14.01
C GLU A 70 14.56 -3.27 13.10
N PRO A 71 14.61 -3.48 11.77
CA PRO A 71 13.76 -2.73 10.85
C PRO A 71 12.26 -2.94 11.12
N LEU A 72 11.50 -1.84 11.18
CA LEU A 72 10.04 -1.92 11.21
C LEU A 72 9.51 -2.35 9.84
N ALA A 73 8.57 -3.29 9.86
CA ALA A 73 7.71 -3.56 8.72
C ALA A 73 6.91 -2.30 8.37
N VAL A 74 6.87 -1.97 7.08
CA VAL A 74 6.32 -0.70 6.60
C VAL A 74 4.80 -0.75 6.53
N VAL A 75 4.15 0.25 7.14
CA VAL A 75 2.71 0.50 6.97
C VAL A 75 2.50 1.46 5.80
N LEU A 76 1.71 1.03 4.83
CA LEU A 76 1.34 1.78 3.63
C LEU A 76 0.24 2.80 3.93
N THR A 77 0.23 3.88 3.17
CA THR A 77 -0.85 4.89 3.17
C THR A 77 -2.10 4.37 2.44
N ASP A 78 -3.20 5.12 2.50
CA ASP A 78 -4.43 4.79 1.76
C ASP A 78 -4.23 4.74 0.24
N SER A 79 -3.18 5.41 -0.26
CA SER A 79 -2.76 5.35 -1.67
C SER A 79 -1.95 4.09 -2.01
N GLY A 80 -1.58 3.29 -1.00
CA GLY A 80 -0.71 2.12 -1.13
C GLY A 80 0.79 2.45 -1.14
N GLU A 81 1.16 3.72 -1.02
CA GLU A 81 2.56 4.16 -1.00
C GLU A 81 3.14 4.18 0.42
N ARG A 82 4.46 3.99 0.52
CA ARG A 82 5.23 4.18 1.74
C ARG A 82 5.39 5.68 2.03
N SER A 83 5.14 6.09 3.28
CA SER A 83 5.46 7.44 3.72
C SER A 83 6.97 7.68 3.73
N ALA A 84 7.41 8.81 3.18
CA ALA A 84 8.81 9.25 3.27
C ALA A 84 9.26 9.52 4.72
N TYR A 85 8.30 9.74 5.62
CA TYR A 85 8.50 9.98 7.05
C TYR A 85 8.22 8.74 7.89
N TYR A 86 8.23 7.54 7.29
CA TYR A 86 8.08 6.31 8.07
C TYR A 86 9.42 5.96 8.74
N PRO A 87 9.45 5.71 10.07
CA PRO A 87 10.68 5.40 10.77
C PRO A 87 11.30 4.09 10.27
N ALA A 88 12.62 3.99 10.35
CA ALA A 88 13.34 2.78 9.95
C ALA A 88 13.22 1.67 11.02
N ASP A 89 13.34 2.04 12.30
CA ASP A 89 13.40 1.16 13.46
C ASP A 89 12.72 1.81 14.69
N LEU A 90 12.63 1.09 15.82
CA LEU A 90 11.94 1.59 17.02
C LEU A 90 12.69 2.78 17.65
N GLY A 91 14.02 2.77 17.60
CA GLY A 91 14.83 3.90 18.09
C GLY A 91 14.55 5.19 17.32
N SER A 92 14.42 5.08 15.99
CA SER A 92 14.03 6.18 15.11
C SER A 92 12.60 6.65 15.40
N LEU A 93 11.68 5.74 15.68
CA LEU A 93 10.30 6.06 16.07
C LEU A 93 10.26 6.82 17.41
N PHE A 94 11.03 6.39 18.40
CA PHE A 94 11.12 7.07 19.70
C PHE A 94 11.87 8.40 19.65
N SER A 95 12.68 8.61 18.62
CA SER A 95 13.39 9.87 18.37
C SER A 95 12.51 10.95 17.73
N TYR A 96 11.24 10.67 17.42
CA TYR A 96 10.30 11.68 16.93
C TYR A 96 9.89 12.62 18.07
N ASP A 97 10.44 13.82 18.07
CA ASP A 97 10.10 14.87 19.03
C ASP A 97 8.98 15.80 18.52
N GLY A 98 8.49 16.66 19.42
CA GLY A 98 7.48 17.69 19.11
C GLY A 98 7.90 18.63 17.97
N GLU A 99 9.22 18.84 17.80
CA GLU A 99 9.79 19.69 16.76
C GLU A 99 9.76 18.99 15.39
N CYS A 100 9.87 17.66 15.35
CA CYS A 100 9.71 16.85 14.14
C CYS A 100 8.31 16.98 13.52
N PHE A 101 7.27 17.19 14.32
CA PHE A 101 5.93 17.45 13.79
C PHE A 101 5.82 18.82 13.10
N ALA A 102 6.56 19.82 13.56
CA ALA A 102 6.61 21.14 12.95
C ALA A 102 7.52 21.19 11.71
N HIS A 103 8.62 20.42 11.70
CA HIS A 103 9.59 20.39 10.61
C HIS A 103 10.08 18.96 10.26
N PRO A 104 9.26 18.17 9.54
CA PRO A 104 9.52 16.74 9.30
C PRO A 104 10.81 16.44 8.52
N ARG A 105 11.28 17.39 7.70
CA ARG A 105 12.49 17.25 6.89
C ARG A 105 13.79 17.30 7.71
N LEU A 106 13.81 18.03 8.82
CA LEU A 106 15.00 18.17 9.67
C LEU A 106 15.28 16.89 10.46
N CYS A 107 14.23 16.15 10.83
CA CYS A 107 14.37 14.94 11.65
C CYS A 107 14.81 13.69 10.89
N ILE A 108 14.42 13.56 9.62
CA ILE A 108 14.92 12.46 8.76
C ILE A 108 16.46 12.51 8.68
N GLN A 109 17.01 13.71 8.56
CA GLN A 109 18.46 13.91 8.42
C GLN A 109 19.23 13.63 9.71
N ARG A 110 18.58 13.78 10.87
CA ARG A 110 19.11 13.37 12.18
C ARG A 110 19.16 11.85 12.33
N CYS A 111 18.12 11.14 11.90
CA CYS A 111 18.05 9.67 12.01
C CYS A 111 18.99 8.99 10.99
N GLN A 112 19.15 9.54 9.79
CA GLN A 112 20.09 9.03 8.78
C GLN A 112 21.58 9.29 9.11
N GLY A 113 21.87 10.09 10.14
CA GLY A 113 23.23 10.44 10.56
C GLY A 113 23.85 9.50 11.59
N GLN A 114 23.18 8.42 12.01
CA GLN A 114 23.70 7.43 12.96
C GLN A 114 24.32 6.18 12.31
N GLU A 115 24.63 6.21 11.01
CA GLU A 115 25.56 5.22 10.45
C GLU A 115 27.01 5.62 10.78
N THR A 116 27.70 4.72 11.49
CA THR A 116 29.16 4.66 11.77
C THR A 116 29.71 5.29 13.07
N VAL A 117 29.35 4.72 14.22
CA VAL A 117 30.34 4.54 15.31
C VAL A 117 30.47 3.05 15.60
N SER A 118 31.01 2.33 14.60
CA SER A 118 31.53 0.99 14.76
C SER A 118 33.01 1.09 15.10
N SER A 119 33.38 0.52 16.25
CA SER A 119 34.69 -0.04 16.61
C SER A 119 35.96 0.78 16.29
N ARG A 120 36.47 1.50 17.30
CA ARG A 120 37.93 1.62 17.51
C ARG A 120 38.26 1.23 18.95
N GLU A 121 39.03 0.15 19.06
CA GLU A 121 39.60 -0.41 20.27
C GLU A 121 40.41 0.63 21.07
N PRO A 122 40.52 0.51 22.41
CA PRO A 122 41.54 1.24 23.15
C PRO A 122 42.91 0.58 22.92
N GLU A 123 43.81 1.28 22.25
CA GLU A 123 45.25 0.96 22.27
C GLU A 123 45.76 0.96 23.72
N SER A 124 45.94 -0.24 24.27
CA SER A 124 46.69 -0.47 25.49
C SER A 124 48.18 -0.34 25.17
N ALA A 125 48.74 0.85 25.42
CA ALA A 125 50.17 1.06 25.43
C ALA A 125 50.79 0.27 26.60
N ALA A 126 51.41 -0.86 26.28
CA ALA A 126 52.25 -1.61 27.20
C ALA A 126 53.48 -0.78 27.57
N SER A 127 53.55 -0.37 28.85
CA SER A 127 54.78 0.05 29.51
C SER A 127 55.85 -1.03 29.38
N LYS A 128 56.96 -0.69 28.74
CA LYS A 128 58.24 -1.38 28.91
C LYS A 128 59.08 -0.57 29.90
N LEU A 129 59.31 -1.13 31.07
CA LEU A 129 60.49 -0.89 31.92
C LEU A 129 61.12 -2.26 32.18
#